data_AF-A0A1V5JH27-F1
#
_entry.id   AF-A0A1V5JH27-F1
#
_cell.length_a   1.000
_cell.length_b   1.000
_cell.length_c   1.000
_cell.angle_alpha   90.00
_cell.angle_beta   90.00
_cell.angle_gamma   90.00
#
_symmetry.space_group_name_H-M   'P 1'
#
loop_
_entity.id
_entity.type
_entity.pdbx_description
1 polymer ?
#
loop_
_entity_poly.entity_id
_entity_poly.type
_entity_poly.pdbx_seq_one_letter_code
_entity_poly.pdbx_strand_id
1 'polypeptide(L)'
;MFVFGADIRHYLKIHRDLIWANRFAASTSFGPSRLIYYMGGVDNWMKLPFGRLPQFDQTIPVNPNVRYGFQALATNMRGFTQNIRNGSNFALINSEIRWPVVRYFAGHPLRSNFLNSLQLVGFYDVGMAWSGWDPWGNENYWNDEVYRNGPVVVTVDAMREPLVMGFGGGARAQLFGYFIRADLAWGVDNGYLLPKIFYLSFSLDF
;
A
#
# COMPACT_ATOMS: atom_id res chain seq x y z
N MET A 1 4.41 14.89 20.78
CA MET A 1 4.45 14.17 19.49
C MET A 1 4.46 15.21 18.39
N PHE A 2 5.40 15.11 17.46
CA PHE A 2 5.45 15.95 16.28
C PHE A 2 5.36 15.04 15.05
N VAL A 3 4.61 15.47 14.03
CA VAL A 3 4.41 14.73 12.78
C VAL A 3 4.53 15.72 11.63
N PHE A 4 5.35 15.38 10.65
CA PHE A 4 5.48 16.12 9.40
C PHE A 4 5.15 15.17 8.27
N GLY A 5 4.15 15.51 7.47
CA GLY A 5 3.72 14.70 6.34
C GLY A 5 3.43 15.54 5.11
N ALA A 6 3.63 14.95 3.94
CA ALA A 6 3.31 15.51 2.65
C ALA A 6 2.57 14.47 1.81
N ASP A 7 1.51 14.88 1.11
CA ASP A 7 0.78 14.10 0.11
C ASP A 7 0.63 14.99 -1.12
N ILE A 8 1.28 14.62 -2.22
CA ILE A 8 1.30 15.34 -3.48
C ILE A 8 0.68 14.44 -4.54
N ARG A 9 -0.29 14.97 -5.28
CA ARG A 9 -1.00 14.24 -6.34
C ARG A 9 -0.90 14.99 -7.66
N HIS A 10 -0.62 14.27 -8.73
CA HIS A 10 -0.53 14.82 -10.07
C HIS A 10 -1.32 13.95 -11.05
N TYR A 11 -2.20 14.57 -11.83
CA TYR A 11 -3.03 13.89 -12.81
C TYR A 11 -2.77 14.49 -14.20
N LEU A 12 -2.13 13.71 -15.06
CA LEU A 12 -1.85 14.08 -16.44
C LEU A 12 -2.86 13.40 -17.37
N LYS A 13 -3.61 14.19 -18.12
CA LYS A 13 -4.46 13.68 -19.20
C LYS A 13 -3.56 13.34 -20.40
N ILE A 14 -3.40 12.05 -20.70
CA ILE A 14 -2.57 11.62 -21.83
C ILE A 14 -3.32 11.84 -23.14
N HIS A 15 -4.53 11.28 -23.25
CA HIS A 15 -5.33 11.35 -24.47
C HIS A 15 -6.79 11.06 -24.17
N ARG A 16 -7.71 11.92 -24.66
CA ARG A 16 -9.14 11.85 -24.33
C ARG A 16 -9.31 11.64 -22.83
N ASP A 17 -10.04 10.62 -22.40
CA ASP A 17 -10.28 10.36 -20.99
C ASP A 17 -9.20 9.50 -20.30
N LEU A 18 -8.12 9.13 -20.99
CA LEU A 18 -6.99 8.40 -20.41
C LEU A 18 -6.17 9.33 -19.51
N ILE A 19 -6.02 8.93 -18.24
CA ILE A 19 -5.33 9.73 -17.21
C ILE A 19 -4.16 8.92 -16.67
N TRP A 20 -2.99 9.55 -16.58
CA TRP A 20 -1.87 9.06 -15.79
C TRP A 20 -1.83 9.80 -14.46
N ALA A 21 -2.07 9.07 -13.38
CA ALA A 21 -2.23 9.60 -12.04
C ALA A 21 -1.05 9.15 -11.17
N ASN A 22 -0.36 10.10 -10.56
CA ASN A 22 0.77 9.86 -9.68
C ASN A 22 0.49 10.44 -8.30
N ARG A 23 0.88 9.72 -7.25
CA ARG A 23 0.81 10.17 -5.87
C ARG A 23 2.14 9.92 -5.20
N PHE A 24 2.62 10.92 -4.47
CA PHE A 24 3.74 10.80 -3.56
C PHE A 24 3.24 11.13 -2.15
N ALA A 25 3.43 10.21 -1.22
CA ALA A 25 3.06 10.40 0.17
C ALA A 25 4.27 10.04 1.06
N ALA A 26 4.64 10.94 1.96
CA ALA A 26 5.70 10.69 2.91
C ALA A 26 5.35 11.32 4.26
N SER A 27 5.78 10.70 5.35
CA SER A 27 5.59 11.26 6.68
C SER A 27 6.65 10.77 7.65
N THR A 28 6.98 11.61 8.61
CA THR A 28 7.91 11.34 9.71
C THR A 28 7.29 11.76 11.04
N SER A 29 7.49 10.94 12.08
CA SER A 29 7.04 11.23 13.43
C SER A 29 8.18 11.13 14.45
N PHE A 30 8.29 12.15 15.31
CA PHE A 30 9.32 12.21 16.34
C PHE A 30 8.80 12.81 17.66
N GLY A 31 9.61 12.66 18.72
CA GLY A 31 9.28 13.02 20.10
C GLY A 31 9.02 11.82 21.02
N PRO A 32 8.56 12.07 22.26
CA PRO A 32 8.44 11.05 23.31
C PRO A 32 7.27 10.06 23.12
N SER A 33 6.31 10.42 22.26
CA SER A 33 5.26 9.53 21.76
C SER A 33 5.23 9.67 20.23
N ARG A 34 5.38 8.56 19.52
CA ARG A 34 5.47 8.53 18.05
C ARG A 34 4.21 7.93 17.42
N LEU A 35 3.97 8.25 16.15
CA LEU A 35 3.00 7.58 15.29
C LEU A 35 3.71 6.42 14.59
N ILE A 36 3.11 5.22 14.62
CA ILE A 36 3.57 4.10 13.78
C ILE A 36 2.80 4.08 12.47
N TYR A 37 3.51 3.90 11.37
CA TYR A 37 2.96 3.67 10.06
C TYR A 37 3.06 2.21 9.70
N TYR A 38 1.92 1.59 9.36
CA TYR A 38 1.87 0.23 8.83
C TYR A 38 1.71 0.29 7.32
N MET A 39 2.73 -0.10 6.57
CA MET A 39 2.70 -0.13 5.11
C MET A 39 2.15 -1.47 4.60
N GLY A 40 1.50 -1.45 3.44
CA GLY A 40 1.01 -2.64 2.77
C GLY A 40 -0.49 -2.57 2.49
N GLY A 41 -0.94 -3.37 1.54
CA GLY A 41 -2.34 -3.52 1.20
C GLY A 41 -3.01 -2.27 0.64
N VAL A 42 -4.34 -2.29 0.72
CA VAL A 42 -5.22 -1.24 0.20
C VAL A 42 -6.18 -0.82 1.31
N ASP A 43 -6.43 0.48 1.41
CA ASP A 43 -7.39 0.98 2.39
C ASP A 43 -8.79 0.41 2.15
N ASN A 44 -9.46 0.02 3.24
CA ASN A 44 -10.80 -0.56 3.24
C ASN A 44 -10.98 -1.76 2.28
N TRP A 45 -9.95 -2.60 2.10
CA TRP A 45 -10.10 -3.86 1.37
C TRP A 45 -10.84 -4.90 2.21
N MET A 46 -11.64 -5.74 1.55
CA MET A 46 -12.42 -6.78 2.17
C MET A 46 -11.65 -8.08 2.29
N LYS A 47 -11.81 -8.77 3.42
CA LYS A 47 -11.40 -10.17 3.54
C LYS A 47 -12.36 -11.03 2.74
N LEU A 48 -11.87 -11.60 1.65
CA LEU A 48 -12.65 -12.52 0.84
C LEU A 48 -12.56 -13.93 1.43
N PRO A 49 -13.65 -14.72 1.45
CA PRO A 49 -13.66 -16.07 2.02
C PRO A 49 -12.72 -17.05 1.29
N PHE A 50 -12.35 -16.73 0.05
CA PHE A 50 -11.41 -17.51 -0.77
C PHE A 50 -9.96 -17.03 -0.66
N GLY A 51 -9.72 -15.89 0.00
CA GLY A 51 -8.38 -15.34 0.21
C GLY A 51 -7.69 -16.07 1.35
N ARG A 52 -6.57 -16.74 1.05
CA ARG A 52 -5.74 -17.43 2.06
C ARG A 52 -4.81 -16.50 2.84
N LEU A 53 -4.64 -15.26 2.37
CA LEU A 53 -3.73 -14.29 2.96
C LEU A 53 -4.42 -13.48 4.06
N PRO A 54 -3.77 -13.28 5.22
CA PRO A 54 -4.30 -12.42 6.26
C PRO A 54 -4.31 -10.96 5.78
N GLN A 55 -5.24 -10.15 6.27
CA GLN A 55 -5.25 -8.73 5.90
C GLN A 55 -4.11 -7.95 6.56
N PHE A 56 -3.64 -8.41 7.72
CA PHE A 56 -2.54 -7.84 8.49
C PHE A 56 -1.55 -8.94 8.87
N ASP A 57 -0.27 -8.72 8.58
CA ASP A 57 0.80 -9.63 8.95
C ASP A 57 1.22 -9.39 10.40
N GLN A 58 1.04 -10.39 11.25
CA GLN A 58 1.40 -10.34 12.67
C GLN A 58 2.83 -10.85 12.93
N THR A 59 3.50 -11.39 11.92
CA THR A 59 4.86 -11.93 12.04
C THR A 59 5.92 -10.85 11.99
N ILE A 60 5.60 -9.68 11.41
CA ILE A 60 6.50 -8.54 11.30
C ILE A 60 6.44 -7.73 12.61
N PRO A 61 7.50 -7.76 13.43
CA PRO A 61 7.46 -7.16 14.74
C PRO A 61 7.54 -5.63 14.65
N VAL A 62 7.03 -4.99 15.69
CA VAL A 62 7.11 -3.54 15.90
C VAL A 62 8.09 -3.29 17.04
N ASN A 63 8.90 -2.24 16.92
CA ASN A 63 9.90 -1.89 17.94
C ASN A 63 9.24 -1.72 19.33
N PRO A 64 9.48 -2.64 20.29
CA PRO A 64 8.82 -2.60 21.60
C PRO A 64 9.41 -1.51 22.51
N ASN A 65 10.60 -1.00 22.20
CA ASN A 65 11.30 0.01 22.98
C ASN A 65 10.83 1.43 22.65
N VAL A 66 10.05 1.60 21.59
CA VAL A 66 9.49 2.88 21.17
C VAL A 66 8.06 3.00 21.65
N ARG A 67 7.75 4.09 22.34
CA ARG A 67 6.39 4.40 22.77
C ARG A 67 5.58 4.96 21.60
N TYR A 68 4.80 4.11 20.95
CA TYR A 68 3.83 4.53 19.95
C TYR A 68 2.52 4.97 20.63
N GLY A 69 2.12 6.23 20.40
CA GLY A 69 0.88 6.77 20.94
C GLY A 69 -0.31 6.55 20.01
N PHE A 70 -0.05 6.41 18.70
CA PHE A 70 -1.05 6.29 17.65
C PHE A 70 -0.52 5.39 16.53
N GLN A 71 -1.42 4.93 15.68
CA GLN A 71 -1.11 4.15 14.49
C GLN A 71 -1.84 4.71 13.26
N ALA A 72 -1.21 4.63 12.10
CA ALA A 72 -1.76 5.03 10.81
C ALA A 72 -1.37 4.01 9.73
N LEU A 73 -2.19 3.93 8.67
CA LEU A 73 -1.88 3.10 7.51
C LEU A 73 -1.08 3.91 6.48
N ALA A 74 -0.03 3.30 5.93
CA ALA A 74 0.72 3.82 4.80
C ALA A 74 0.28 3.07 3.53
N THR A 75 -0.86 3.50 2.99
CA THR A 75 -1.53 2.93 1.81
C THR A 75 -1.58 3.95 0.66
N ASN A 76 -1.66 3.52 -0.60
CA ASN A 76 -1.79 2.14 -1.07
C ASN A 76 -0.46 1.49 -1.41
N MET A 77 -0.26 0.24 -0.99
CA MET A 77 0.90 -0.56 -1.34
C MET A 77 0.43 -1.96 -1.74
N ARG A 78 -0.11 -2.07 -2.96
CA ARG A 78 -0.71 -3.29 -3.50
C ARG A 78 0.34 -4.37 -3.73
N GLY A 79 -0.07 -5.63 -3.65
CA GLY A 79 0.82 -6.80 -3.77
C GLY A 79 1.32 -7.34 -2.43
N PHE A 80 0.97 -6.67 -1.33
CA PHE A 80 1.32 -7.06 0.03
C PHE A 80 0.12 -7.07 0.97
N THR A 81 0.21 -7.86 2.02
CA THR A 81 -0.64 -7.75 3.21
C THR A 81 -0.26 -6.49 4.00
N GLN A 82 -1.17 -5.99 4.84
CA GLN A 82 -0.83 -4.86 5.72
C GLN A 82 0.32 -5.27 6.65
N ASN A 83 1.17 -4.31 7.01
CA ASN A 83 2.34 -4.49 7.86
C ASN A 83 3.51 -5.25 7.20
N ILE A 84 3.69 -5.13 5.88
CA ILE A 84 4.91 -5.65 5.23
C ILE A 84 6.17 -4.90 5.69
N ARG A 85 6.04 -3.60 5.95
CA ARG A 85 7.04 -2.73 6.56
C ARG A 85 6.34 -1.82 7.56
N ASN A 86 7.03 -1.47 8.64
CA ASN A 86 6.49 -0.55 9.63
C ASN A 86 7.55 0.39 10.21
N GLY A 87 7.12 1.51 10.76
CA GLY A 87 8.02 2.39 11.49
C GLY A 87 7.47 3.79 11.75
N SER A 88 8.30 4.66 12.31
CA SER A 88 7.96 6.06 12.58
C SER A 88 8.00 6.95 11.34
N ASN A 89 8.51 6.44 10.22
CA ASN A 89 8.63 7.13 8.94
C ASN A 89 8.13 6.25 7.81
N PHE A 90 7.58 6.87 6.76
CA PHE A 90 7.29 6.19 5.52
C PHE A 90 7.44 7.12 4.31
N ALA A 91 7.68 6.53 3.15
CA ALA A 91 7.59 7.16 1.85
C ALA A 91 6.94 6.20 0.86
N LEU A 92 6.07 6.72 0.00
CA LEU A 92 5.24 5.94 -0.90
C LEU A 92 5.04 6.70 -2.22
N ILE A 93 5.24 6.01 -3.33
CA ILE A 93 4.94 6.48 -4.67
C ILE A 93 3.92 5.51 -5.28
N ASN A 94 2.82 6.05 -5.80
CA ASN A 94 1.86 5.32 -6.62
C ASN A 94 1.81 5.94 -8.00
N SER A 95 1.89 5.11 -9.04
CA SER A 95 1.73 5.50 -10.43
C SER A 95 0.65 4.64 -11.05
N GLU A 96 -0.39 5.25 -11.59
CA GLU A 96 -1.56 4.57 -12.15
C GLU A 96 -1.91 5.11 -13.52
N ILE A 97 -2.12 4.22 -14.48
CA ILE A 97 -2.76 4.53 -15.75
C ILE A 97 -4.23 4.15 -15.62
N ARG A 98 -5.09 5.15 -15.77
CA ARG A 98 -6.54 5.10 -15.56
C ARG A 98 -7.24 5.20 -16.92
N TRP A 99 -7.73 4.08 -17.44
CA TRP A 99 -8.38 4.01 -18.75
C TRP A 99 -9.91 3.79 -18.63
N PRO A 100 -10.73 4.84 -18.80
CA PRO A 100 -12.18 4.71 -18.78
C PRO A 100 -12.67 4.17 -20.13
N VAL A 101 -12.57 2.85 -20.30
CA VAL A 101 -12.71 2.14 -21.58
C VAL A 101 -13.98 2.53 -22.33
N VAL A 102 -15.13 2.50 -21.65
CA VAL A 102 -16.42 2.73 -22.30
C VAL A 102 -16.56 4.18 -22.75
N ARG A 103 -16.23 5.14 -21.88
CA ARG A 103 -16.30 6.57 -22.20
C ARG A 103 -15.30 6.96 -23.29
N TYR A 104 -14.12 6.34 -23.28
CA TYR A 104 -13.06 6.57 -24.26
C TYR A 104 -13.49 6.23 -25.70
N PHE A 105 -14.27 5.15 -25.88
CA PHE A 105 -14.81 4.75 -27.18
C PHE A 105 -16.13 5.45 -27.52
N ALA A 106 -17.02 5.67 -26.55
CA ALA A 106 -18.30 6.34 -26.78
C ALA A 106 -18.13 7.82 -27.18
N GLY A 107 -17.09 8.50 -26.67
CA GLY A 107 -16.83 9.90 -26.98
C GLY A 107 -17.85 10.91 -26.40
N HIS A 108 -18.87 10.42 -25.69
CA HIS A 108 -19.86 11.23 -24.98
C HIS A 108 -20.28 10.53 -23.68
N PRO A 109 -20.81 11.27 -22.69
CA PRO A 109 -21.40 10.67 -21.50
C PRO A 109 -22.59 9.76 -21.85
N LEU A 110 -22.66 8.60 -21.21
CA LEU A 110 -23.79 7.67 -21.32
C LEU A 110 -24.83 7.95 -20.23
N ARG A 111 -26.05 7.40 -20.37
CA ARG A 111 -27.08 7.49 -19.33
C ARG A 111 -26.76 6.66 -18.07
N SER A 112 -25.92 5.62 -18.21
CA SER A 112 -25.58 4.72 -17.10
C SER A 112 -24.32 5.18 -16.38
N ASN A 113 -24.45 5.41 -15.06
CA ASN A 113 -23.32 5.76 -14.18
C ASN A 113 -22.28 4.64 -14.11
N PHE A 114 -22.70 3.38 -14.16
CA PHE A 114 -21.79 2.24 -14.20
C PHE A 114 -20.90 2.28 -15.44
N LEU A 115 -21.50 2.46 -16.63
CA LEU A 115 -20.73 2.50 -17.88
C LEU A 115 -19.81 3.72 -17.95
N ASN A 116 -20.22 4.87 -17.40
CA ASN A 116 -19.38 6.07 -17.34
C ASN A 116 -18.20 5.97 -16.37
N SER A 117 -18.32 5.13 -15.35
CA SER A 117 -17.32 4.95 -14.29
C SER A 117 -16.45 3.71 -14.48
N LEU A 118 -16.81 2.80 -15.39
CA LEU A 118 -16.04 1.60 -15.67
C LEU A 118 -14.67 1.97 -16.24
N GLN A 119 -13.63 1.65 -15.47
CA GLN A 119 -12.27 2.05 -15.74
C GLN A 119 -11.33 0.87 -15.50
N LEU A 120 -10.47 0.58 -16.47
CA LEU A 120 -9.34 -0.32 -16.27
C LEU A 120 -8.15 0.46 -15.74
N VAL A 121 -7.39 -0.14 -14.84
CA VAL A 121 -6.24 0.48 -14.20
C VAL A 121 -5.04 -0.43 -14.34
N GLY A 122 -3.93 0.12 -14.81
CA GLY A 122 -2.60 -0.46 -14.61
C GLY A 122 -1.87 0.35 -13.55
N PHE A 123 -1.20 -0.29 -12.62
CA PHE A 123 -0.53 0.41 -11.52
C PHE A 123 0.84 -0.14 -11.17
N TYR A 124 1.64 0.75 -10.61
CA TYR A 124 2.96 0.49 -10.05
C TYR A 124 3.14 1.32 -8.77
N ASP A 125 3.43 0.64 -7.69
CA ASP A 125 3.53 1.15 -6.33
C ASP A 125 4.95 0.87 -5.81
N VAL A 126 5.59 1.85 -5.18
CA VAL A 126 6.90 1.69 -4.54
C VAL A 126 6.84 2.35 -3.19
N GLY A 127 7.20 1.62 -2.14
CA GLY A 127 7.12 2.14 -0.78
C GLY A 127 8.26 1.66 0.10
N MET A 128 8.53 2.44 1.14
CA MET A 128 9.37 2.04 2.25
C MET A 128 8.82 2.61 3.56
N ALA A 129 8.92 1.85 4.64
CA ALA A 129 8.62 2.31 5.99
C ALA A 129 9.74 1.87 6.93
N TRP A 130 10.18 2.78 7.80
CA TRP A 130 11.35 2.58 8.63
C TRP A 130 11.27 3.32 9.96
N SER A 131 12.08 2.88 10.91
CA SER A 131 12.26 3.51 12.22
C SER A 131 13.62 4.18 12.29
N GLY A 132 13.71 5.32 12.97
CA GLY A 132 14.98 6.06 13.12
C GLY A 132 15.21 7.08 12.00
N TRP A 133 16.48 7.44 11.78
CA TRP A 133 16.87 8.46 10.79
C TRP A 133 17.17 7.86 9.41
N ASP A 134 17.71 6.65 9.36
CA ASP A 134 18.15 5.98 8.15
C ASP A 134 17.23 4.79 7.80
N PRO A 135 16.66 4.71 6.58
CA PRO A 135 15.92 3.55 6.12
C PRO A 135 16.71 2.24 6.11
N TRP A 136 18.03 2.29 5.94
CA TRP A 136 18.92 1.11 5.94
C TRP A 136 19.63 0.89 7.29
N GLY A 137 19.26 1.66 8.31
CA GLY A 137 19.81 1.52 9.66
C GLY A 137 19.29 0.29 10.39
N ASN A 138 20.01 -0.09 11.45
CA ASN A 138 19.69 -1.22 12.32
C ASN A 138 18.54 -0.93 13.30
N GLU A 139 17.95 0.27 13.26
CA GLU A 139 16.80 0.67 14.09
C GLU A 139 15.47 0.03 13.62
N ASN A 140 15.49 -0.60 12.45
CA ASN A 140 14.36 -1.27 11.84
C ASN A 140 14.09 -2.64 12.46
N TYR A 141 13.18 -2.68 13.42
CA TYR A 141 12.83 -3.93 14.12
C TYR A 141 12.15 -4.97 13.21
N TRP A 142 11.51 -4.58 12.11
CA TRP A 142 10.92 -5.50 11.13
C TRP A 142 11.96 -6.31 10.32
N ASN A 143 13.24 -5.96 10.45
CA ASN A 143 14.35 -6.71 9.89
C ASN A 143 14.69 -7.96 10.71
N ASP A 144 14.22 -8.04 11.96
CA ASP A 144 14.52 -9.13 12.86
C ASP A 144 13.56 -10.32 12.68
N GLU A 145 14.10 -11.52 12.48
CA GLU A 145 13.37 -12.78 12.56
C GLU A 145 13.62 -13.46 13.90
N VAL A 146 12.54 -13.71 14.64
CA VAL A 146 12.61 -14.29 15.98
C VAL A 146 12.23 -15.76 15.95
N TYR A 147 13.21 -16.63 16.12
CA TYR A 147 13.02 -18.07 16.26
C TYR A 147 13.01 -18.46 17.73
N ARG A 148 11.92 -19.11 18.17
CA ARG A 148 11.76 -19.55 19.56
C ARG A 148 11.72 -21.07 19.64
N ASN A 149 12.69 -21.66 20.32
CA ASN A 149 12.74 -23.09 20.59
C ASN A 149 12.97 -23.34 22.09
N GLY A 150 11.89 -23.66 22.81
CA GLY A 150 11.93 -23.84 24.26
C GLY A 150 12.33 -22.54 25.00
N PRO A 151 13.34 -22.56 25.89
CA PRO A 151 13.81 -21.37 26.60
C PRO A 151 14.73 -20.47 25.74
N VAL A 152 15.11 -20.90 24.53
CA VAL A 152 16.03 -20.17 23.66
C VAL A 152 15.24 -19.31 22.67
N VAL A 153 15.57 -18.03 22.62
CA VAL A 153 15.11 -17.07 21.61
C VAL A 153 16.33 -16.66 20.79
N VAL A 154 16.30 -16.95 19.50
CA VAL A 154 17.32 -16.52 18.54
C VAL A 154 16.70 -15.43 17.67
N THR A 155 17.28 -14.23 17.69
CA THR A 155 16.93 -13.16 16.77
C THR A 155 17.96 -13.10 15.67
N VAL A 156 17.52 -13.28 14.42
CA VAL A 156 18.37 -13.24 13.22
C VAL A 156 18.04 -11.97 12.45
N ASP A 157 19.07 -11.21 12.08
CA ASP A 157 18.93 -10.11 11.13
C ASP A 157 18.66 -10.71 9.74
N ALA A 158 17.46 -10.48 9.21
CA ALA A 158 17.01 -11.05 7.94
C ALA A 158 17.47 -10.24 6.72
N MET A 159 18.26 -9.18 6.90
CA MET A 159 18.82 -8.32 5.85
C MET A 159 17.77 -7.89 4.80
N ARG A 160 16.57 -7.55 5.28
CA ARG A 160 15.44 -7.16 4.46
C ARG A 160 15.62 -5.74 3.93
N GLU A 161 15.37 -5.57 2.64
CA GLU A 161 15.40 -4.29 1.97
C GLU A 161 14.21 -3.43 2.46
N PRO A 162 14.42 -2.18 2.91
CA PRO A 162 13.33 -1.29 3.31
C PRO A 162 12.36 -1.00 2.16
N LEU A 163 12.85 -1.06 0.91
CA LEU A 163 12.08 -0.80 -0.29
C LEU A 163 11.31 -2.04 -0.76
N VAL A 164 10.00 -1.86 -0.94
CA VAL A 164 9.10 -2.85 -1.52
C VAL A 164 8.40 -2.27 -2.74
N MET A 165 8.12 -3.12 -3.73
CA MET A 165 7.47 -2.71 -4.98
C MET A 165 6.25 -3.58 -5.25
N GLY A 166 5.23 -3.00 -5.86
CA GLY A 166 3.98 -3.68 -6.17
C GLY A 166 3.47 -3.25 -7.52
N PHE A 167 2.97 -4.16 -8.33
CA PHE A 167 2.46 -3.83 -9.64
C PHE A 167 1.30 -4.72 -10.03
N GLY A 168 0.48 -4.26 -10.95
CA GLY A 168 -0.66 -5.05 -11.36
C GLY A 168 -1.68 -4.31 -12.18
N GLY A 169 -2.85 -4.91 -12.26
CA GLY A 169 -3.98 -4.40 -13.01
C GLY A 169 -5.27 -4.59 -12.26
N GLY A 170 -6.23 -3.70 -12.50
CA GLY A 170 -7.52 -3.73 -11.84
C GLY A 170 -8.62 -3.09 -12.66
N ALA A 171 -9.82 -3.18 -12.13
CA ALA A 171 -11.01 -2.53 -12.66
C ALA A 171 -11.70 -1.73 -11.55
N ARG A 172 -12.21 -0.56 -11.92
CA ARG A 172 -12.97 0.32 -11.04
C ARG A 172 -14.31 0.61 -11.68
N ALA A 173 -15.37 0.62 -10.89
CA ALA A 173 -16.69 1.00 -11.36
C ALA A 173 -17.56 1.48 -10.18
N GLN A 174 -18.50 2.36 -10.48
CA GLN A 174 -19.54 2.74 -9.54
C GLN A 174 -20.74 1.79 -9.70
N LEU A 175 -21.10 1.08 -8.64
CA LEU A 175 -22.23 0.17 -8.59
C LEU A 175 -23.14 0.56 -7.43
N PHE A 176 -24.43 0.81 -7.72
CA PHE A 176 -25.43 1.25 -6.73
C PHE A 176 -25.00 2.46 -5.88
N GLY A 177 -24.21 3.37 -6.44
CA GLY A 177 -23.69 4.55 -5.75
C GLY A 177 -22.34 4.32 -5.06
N TYR A 178 -21.94 3.08 -4.81
CA TYR A 178 -20.66 2.71 -4.20
C TYR A 178 -19.56 2.59 -5.25
N PHE A 179 -18.37 3.10 -4.96
CA PHE A 179 -17.21 2.93 -5.82
C PHE A 179 -16.48 1.64 -5.46
N ILE A 180 -16.44 0.70 -6.39
CA ILE A 180 -15.85 -0.63 -6.20
C ILE A 180 -14.54 -0.68 -6.98
N ARG A 181 -13.50 -1.23 -6.35
CA ARG A 181 -12.20 -1.52 -6.97
C ARG A 181 -11.86 -2.97 -6.81
N ALA A 182 -11.53 -3.61 -7.92
CA ALA A 182 -11.03 -4.97 -8.00
C ALA A 182 -9.61 -4.94 -8.58
N ASP A 183 -8.59 -5.14 -7.76
CA ASP A 183 -7.19 -5.04 -8.17
C ASP A 183 -6.49 -6.39 -8.00
N LEU A 184 -5.74 -6.82 -9.01
CA LEU A 184 -4.87 -7.99 -8.95
C LEU A 184 -3.42 -7.50 -8.99
N ALA A 185 -2.67 -7.78 -7.93
CA ALA A 185 -1.32 -7.24 -7.76
C ALA A 185 -0.30 -8.32 -7.46
N TRP A 186 0.91 -8.10 -7.92
CA TRP A 186 2.11 -8.84 -7.55
C TRP A 186 3.01 -7.94 -6.70
N GLY A 187 3.52 -8.47 -5.59
CA GLY A 187 4.52 -7.81 -4.78
C GLY A 187 5.93 -8.28 -5.16
N VAL A 188 6.91 -7.41 -5.03
CA VAL A 188 8.34 -7.71 -5.10
C VAL A 188 8.97 -7.28 -3.78
N ASP A 189 9.45 -8.26 -3.02
CA ASP A 189 10.15 -8.06 -1.75
C ASP A 189 11.55 -8.67 -1.84
N ASN A 190 12.59 -7.93 -1.44
CA ASN A 190 13.99 -8.33 -1.55
C ASN A 190 14.40 -8.86 -2.95
N GLY A 191 13.79 -8.32 -4.00
CA GLY A 191 14.01 -8.77 -5.39
C GLY A 191 13.26 -10.06 -5.79
N TYR A 192 12.52 -10.68 -4.87
CA TYR A 192 11.70 -11.86 -5.15
C TYR A 192 10.27 -11.49 -5.50
N LEU A 193 9.74 -12.09 -6.55
CA LEU A 193 8.34 -11.95 -6.93
C LEU A 193 7.46 -12.81 -6.02
N LEU A 194 6.53 -12.17 -5.31
CA LEU A 194 5.58 -12.83 -4.43
C LEU A 194 4.33 -13.33 -5.18
N PRO A 195 3.58 -14.27 -4.59
CA PRO A 195 2.28 -14.69 -5.12
C PRO A 195 1.32 -13.52 -5.28
N LYS A 196 0.53 -13.54 -6.36
CA LYS A 196 -0.47 -12.50 -6.61
C LYS A 196 -1.54 -12.42 -5.53
N ILE A 197 -1.95 -11.20 -5.21
CA ILE A 197 -3.02 -10.89 -4.26
C ILE A 197 -4.16 -10.20 -5.01
N PHE A 198 -5.39 -10.64 -4.73
CA PHE A 198 -6.59 -10.00 -5.22
C PHE A 198 -7.19 -9.11 -4.12
N TYR A 199 -7.42 -7.85 -4.45
CA TYR A 199 -8.02 -6.84 -3.59
C TYR A 199 -9.42 -6.52 -4.09
N LEU A 200 -10.39 -6.52 -3.18
CA LEU A 200 -11.70 -5.92 -3.39
C LEU A 200 -11.85 -4.81 -2.35
N SER A 201 -12.01 -3.56 -2.79
CA SER A 201 -12.11 -2.41 -1.87
C SER A 201 -13.20 -1.43 -2.28
N PHE A 202 -13.69 -0.67 -1.29
CA PHE A 202 -14.64 0.42 -1.47
C PHE A 202 -13.99 1.75 -1.12
N SER A 203 -13.02 2.18 -1.93
CA SER A 203 -12.33 3.46 -1.75
C SER A 203 -12.53 4.36 -2.96
N LEU A 204 -12.68 5.66 -2.73
CA LEU A 204 -12.96 6.67 -3.75
C LEU A 204 -11.71 7.09 -4.56
N ASP A 205 -10.52 6.95 -3.98
CA ASP A 205 -9.23 7.30 -4.63
C ASP A 205 -8.15 6.32 -4.15
N PHE A 206 -6.87 6.54 -4.48
CA PHE A 206 -5.72 5.98 -3.71
C PHE A 206 -5.85 4.50 -3.45
#